data_AF-A0A8T9C4Q5-F1
#
_entry.id   AF-A0A8T9C4Q5-F1
#
_cell.length_a   1.000
_cell.length_b   1.000
_cell.length_c   1.000
_cell.angle_alpha   90.00
_cell.angle_beta   90.00
_cell.angle_gamma   90.00
#
_symmetry.space_group_name_H-M   'P 1'
#
loop_
_entity.id
_entity.type
_entity.pdbx_description
1 polymer ?
#
loop_
_entity_poly.entity_id
_entity_poly.type
_entity_poly.pdbx_seq_one_letter_code
_entity_poly.pdbx_strand_id
1 'polypeptide(L)'
;MIAAMYLLVKHPKIIEKLRSELELVGADPSGSKIANLEHLNGVINETLRLFPPVPTAIHRKTPPEGITIDGTYLPGDMNVWCSQYILGRSETVYSQPDKFVPERWYQFPEMIKDRTAFAPFSTGPYGCIGKPLAMLNIRTTLAQLVMNFDIKFAPGGSDFVFEENAVDHFVLSFGELNLCFTERQ
;
A
#
# COMPACT_ATOMS: atom_id res chain seq x y z
N MET A 1 0.01 -2.76 7.73
CA MET A 1 1.24 -2.93 8.55
C MET A 1 1.97 -4.21 8.23
N ILE A 2 1.35 -5.39 8.34
CA ILE A 2 2.01 -6.69 8.09
C ILE A 2 2.68 -6.75 6.70
N ALA A 3 1.95 -6.41 5.62
CA ALA A 3 2.52 -6.36 4.27
C ALA A 3 3.68 -5.36 4.11
N ALA A 4 3.64 -4.23 4.82
CA ALA A 4 4.75 -3.26 4.80
C ALA A 4 6.01 -3.87 5.44
N MET A 5 5.86 -4.58 6.56
CA MET A 5 6.98 -5.27 7.22
C MET A 5 7.57 -6.35 6.32
N TYR A 6 6.72 -7.17 5.71
CA TYR A 6 7.14 -8.18 4.74
C TYR A 6 7.99 -7.57 3.62
N LEU A 7 7.47 -6.53 2.95
CA LEU A 7 8.14 -5.87 1.85
C LEU A 7 9.46 -5.22 2.28
N LEU A 8 9.49 -4.55 3.42
CA LEU A 8 10.71 -3.92 3.94
C LEU A 8 11.79 -4.94 4.27
N VAL A 9 11.44 -6.05 4.93
CA VAL A 9 12.42 -7.10 5.28
C VAL A 9 13.01 -7.75 4.02
N LYS A 10 12.23 -7.88 2.92
CA LYS A 10 12.76 -8.32 1.62
C LYS A 10 13.66 -7.30 0.93
N HIS A 11 13.60 -6.03 1.34
CA HIS A 11 14.35 -4.94 0.70
C HIS A 11 15.14 -4.11 1.72
N PRO A 12 16.23 -4.64 2.30
CA PRO A 12 17.02 -3.94 3.32
C PRO A 12 17.51 -2.56 2.90
N LYS A 13 17.83 -2.36 1.62
CA LYS A 13 18.25 -1.04 1.09
C LYS A 13 17.17 0.04 1.23
N ILE A 14 15.90 -0.34 1.14
CA ILE A 14 14.76 0.56 1.34
C ILE A 14 14.64 0.93 2.81
N ILE A 15 14.87 -0.03 3.73
CA ILE A 15 14.93 0.24 5.17
C ILE A 15 16.00 1.29 5.48
N GLU A 16 17.22 1.13 4.95
CA GLU A 16 18.31 2.07 5.21
C GLU A 16 17.98 3.48 4.72
N LYS A 17 17.43 3.61 3.50
CA LYS A 17 16.99 4.90 2.97
C LYS A 17 15.88 5.53 3.80
N LEU A 18 14.92 4.71 4.26
CA LEU A 18 13.84 5.16 5.14
C LEU A 18 14.37 5.64 6.49
N ARG A 19 15.36 4.97 7.06
CA ARG A 19 16.03 5.39 8.30
C ARG A 19 16.73 6.73 8.11
N SER A 20 17.52 6.90 7.05
CA SER A 20 18.19 8.16 6.76
C SER A 20 17.20 9.33 6.59
N GLU A 21 16.04 9.09 5.98
CA GLU A 21 14.98 10.10 5.89
C GLU A 21 14.37 10.43 7.26
N LEU A 22 14.12 9.41 8.09
CA LEU A 22 13.52 9.57 9.42
C LEU A 22 14.46 10.23 10.44
N GLU A 23 15.77 10.03 10.32
CA GLU A 23 16.77 10.70 11.16
C GLU A 23 16.68 12.23 11.08
N LEU A 24 16.29 12.78 9.92
CA LEU A 24 16.11 14.23 9.71
C LEU A 24 14.95 14.81 10.55
N VAL A 25 14.01 13.97 10.98
CA VAL A 25 12.86 14.38 11.81
C VAL A 25 13.24 14.44 13.30
N GLY A 26 14.27 13.68 13.70
CA GLY A 26 14.72 13.57 15.10
C GLY A 26 13.78 12.74 15.99
N ALA A 27 13.89 12.92 17.31
CA ALA A 27 13.17 12.13 18.31
C ALA A 27 11.68 12.49 18.49
N ASP A 28 11.19 13.53 17.79
CA ASP A 28 9.78 13.91 17.82
C ASP A 28 9.10 13.51 16.52
N PRO A 29 8.50 12.31 16.45
CA PRO A 29 7.65 11.90 15.35
C PRO A 29 6.29 12.60 15.42
N SER A 30 6.26 13.92 15.59
CA SER A 30 5.03 14.68 15.48
C SER A 30 4.45 14.47 14.09
N GLY A 31 3.17 14.12 14.03
CA GLY A 31 2.52 13.63 12.80
C GLY A 31 2.62 14.59 11.61
N SER A 32 2.85 15.88 11.84
CA SER A 32 3.01 16.90 10.79
C SER A 32 4.36 16.81 10.08
N LYS A 33 5.47 16.52 10.77
CA LYS A 33 6.79 16.38 10.13
C LYS A 33 6.85 15.12 9.28
N ILE A 34 6.37 14.01 9.84
CA ILE A 34 6.35 12.71 9.17
C ILE A 34 5.39 12.69 7.96
N ALA A 35 4.33 13.50 7.98
CA ALA A 35 3.38 13.57 6.87
C ALA A 35 4.01 13.97 5.52
N ASN A 36 5.12 14.72 5.54
CA ASN A 36 5.75 15.26 4.33
C ASN A 36 6.97 14.45 3.84
N LEU A 37 7.31 13.35 4.52
CA LEU A 37 8.45 12.51 4.15
C LEU A 37 8.14 11.71 2.88
N GLU A 38 8.87 11.99 1.81
CA GLU A 38 8.58 11.45 0.48
C GLU A 38 8.80 9.95 0.41
N HIS A 39 9.91 9.44 0.96
CA HIS A 39 10.25 8.03 0.89
C HIS A 39 9.33 7.20 1.80
N LEU A 40 9.04 7.66 3.02
CA LEU A 40 8.05 7.02 3.89
C LEU A 40 6.68 6.93 3.22
N ASN A 41 6.18 8.04 2.66
CA ASN A 41 4.90 8.01 1.95
C ASN A 41 4.97 7.14 0.68
N GLY A 42 6.11 7.11 0.00
CA GLY A 42 6.37 6.21 -1.13
C GLY A 42 6.30 4.74 -0.73
N VAL A 43 6.91 4.35 0.39
CA VAL A 43 6.87 2.98 0.94
C VAL A 43 5.43 2.59 1.27
N ILE A 44 4.68 3.50 1.92
CA ILE A 44 3.28 3.27 2.28
C ILE A 44 2.41 3.11 1.03
N ASN A 45 2.51 4.04 0.08
CA ASN A 45 1.71 4.01 -1.14
C ASN A 45 2.02 2.78 -1.99
N GLU A 46 3.30 2.43 -2.11
CA GLU A 46 3.72 1.25 -2.86
C GLU A 46 3.26 -0.05 -2.19
N THR A 47 3.26 -0.09 -0.86
CA THR A 47 2.68 -1.21 -0.11
C THR A 47 1.18 -1.31 -0.38
N LEU A 48 0.45 -0.20 -0.34
CA LEU A 48 -0.99 -0.17 -0.60
C LEU A 48 -1.34 -0.52 -2.05
N ARG A 49 -0.45 -0.24 -3.01
CA ARG A 49 -0.60 -0.61 -4.42
C ARG A 49 -0.49 -2.13 -4.61
N LEU A 50 0.53 -2.75 -4.03
CA LEU A 50 0.75 -4.19 -4.15
C LEU A 50 -0.19 -4.99 -3.25
N PHE A 51 -0.45 -4.52 -2.04
CA PHE A 51 -1.25 -5.21 -1.04
C PHE A 51 -2.37 -4.30 -0.51
N PRO A 52 -3.34 -3.94 -1.37
CA PRO A 52 -4.50 -3.16 -0.95
C PRO A 52 -5.30 -3.95 0.09
N PRO A 53 -5.75 -3.32 1.20
CA PRO A 53 -6.54 -4.00 2.22
C PRO A 53 -7.85 -4.61 1.69
N VAL A 54 -8.48 -3.95 0.72
CA VAL A 54 -9.66 -4.44 -0.01
C VAL A 54 -9.25 -4.64 -1.48
N PRO A 55 -8.85 -5.85 -1.88
CA PRO A 55 -8.17 -6.08 -3.16
C PRO A 55 -9.12 -6.16 -4.35
N THR A 56 -10.32 -6.70 -4.16
CA THR A 56 -11.22 -7.06 -5.28
C THR A 56 -12.36 -6.08 -5.44
N ALA A 57 -13.29 -5.99 -4.50
CA ALA A 57 -14.56 -5.35 -4.79
C ALA A 57 -15.09 -4.43 -3.69
N ILE A 58 -15.21 -3.15 -4.04
CA ILE A 58 -16.15 -2.21 -3.40
C ILE A 58 -17.16 -1.87 -4.48
N HIS A 59 -18.33 -2.52 -4.42
CA HIS A 59 -19.33 -2.40 -5.47
C HIS A 59 -19.92 -0.98 -5.55
N ARG A 60 -20.17 -0.54 -6.78
CA ARG A 60 -21.11 0.53 -7.11
C ARG A 60 -22.27 -0.09 -7.86
N LYS A 61 -23.44 0.47 -7.66
CA LYS A 61 -24.65 0.08 -8.39
C LYS A 61 -24.93 1.16 -9.43
N THR A 62 -25.11 0.79 -10.68
CA THR A 62 -25.53 1.73 -11.73
C THR A 62 -26.93 2.26 -11.42
N PRO A 63 -27.28 3.48 -11.85
CA PRO A 63 -28.62 4.02 -11.64
C PRO A 63 -29.66 3.18 -12.43
N PRO A 64 -30.95 3.20 -12.05
CA PRO A 64 -31.98 2.36 -12.70
C PRO A 64 -32.07 2.54 -14.23
N GLU A 65 -31.78 3.73 -14.74
CA GLU A 65 -31.74 4.05 -16.17
C GLU A 65 -30.48 3.57 -16.91
N GLY A 66 -29.51 2.99 -16.21
CA GLY A 66 -28.20 2.62 -16.76
C GLY A 66 -27.25 3.81 -16.90
N ILE A 67 -26.02 3.56 -17.33
CA ILE A 67 -24.99 4.59 -17.48
C ILE A 67 -24.00 4.21 -18.58
N THR A 68 -23.49 5.19 -19.32
CA THR A 68 -22.39 4.97 -20.28
C THR A 68 -21.07 5.35 -19.64
N ILE A 69 -20.12 4.41 -19.58
CA ILE A 69 -18.75 4.61 -19.08
C ILE A 69 -17.78 4.27 -20.21
N ASP A 70 -16.94 5.23 -20.59
CA ASP A 70 -15.94 5.08 -21.66
C ASP A 70 -16.53 4.51 -22.97
N GLY A 71 -17.66 5.08 -23.41
CA GLY A 71 -18.38 4.63 -24.61
C GLY A 71 -19.15 3.31 -24.47
N THR A 72 -19.06 2.63 -23.31
CA THR A 72 -19.76 1.36 -23.05
C THR A 72 -21.01 1.60 -22.21
N TYR A 73 -22.17 1.22 -22.73
CA TYR A 73 -23.43 1.26 -21.97
C TYR A 73 -23.51 0.11 -20.97
N LEU A 74 -23.75 0.44 -19.71
CA LEU A 74 -23.99 -0.49 -18.61
C LEU A 74 -25.47 -0.41 -18.21
N PRO A 75 -26.19 -1.54 -18.19
CA PRO A 75 -27.58 -1.58 -17.77
C PRO A 75 -27.80 -1.04 -16.35
N GLY A 76 -29.04 -0.67 -16.07
CA GLY A 76 -29.42 -0.24 -14.73
C GLY A 76 -29.39 -1.35 -13.70
N ASP A 77 -29.24 -0.94 -12.44
CA ASP A 77 -29.16 -1.81 -11.27
C ASP A 77 -28.03 -2.86 -11.29
N MET A 78 -27.01 -2.64 -12.12
CA MET A 78 -25.84 -3.51 -12.27
C MET A 78 -24.77 -3.18 -11.22
N ASN A 79 -24.21 -4.22 -10.60
CA ASN A 79 -23.02 -4.07 -9.77
C ASN A 79 -21.77 -3.95 -10.63
N VAL A 80 -20.98 -2.92 -10.38
CA VAL A 80 -19.71 -2.64 -11.05
C VAL A 80 -18.63 -2.36 -10.01
N TRP A 81 -17.41 -2.80 -10.28
CA TRP A 81 -16.24 -2.51 -9.44
C TRP A 81 -14.96 -2.59 -10.25
N CYS A 82 -13.88 -2.05 -9.69
CA CYS A 82 -12.54 -2.12 -10.27
C CYS A 82 -11.60 -2.73 -9.25
N SER A 83 -11.02 -3.89 -9.56
CA SER A 83 -10.08 -4.56 -8.65
C SER A 83 -8.81 -3.73 -8.49
N GLN A 84 -8.58 -3.23 -7.28
CA GLN A 84 -7.37 -2.49 -6.93
C GLN A 84 -6.13 -3.39 -7.02
N TYR A 85 -6.26 -4.68 -6.68
CA TYR A 85 -5.17 -5.64 -6.77
C TYR A 85 -4.68 -5.86 -8.21
N ILE A 86 -5.62 -6.00 -9.15
CA ILE A 86 -5.32 -6.16 -10.58
C ILE A 86 -4.79 -4.84 -11.16
N LEU A 87 -5.46 -3.72 -10.90
CA LEU A 87 -5.02 -2.40 -11.38
C LEU A 87 -3.63 -2.05 -10.87
N GLY A 88 -3.37 -2.32 -9.59
CA GLY A 88 -2.06 -2.15 -8.96
C GLY A 88 -0.97 -2.90 -9.72
N ARG A 89 -1.27 -4.06 -10.31
CA ARG A 89 -0.32 -4.90 -11.05
C ARG A 89 -0.40 -4.78 -12.57
N SER A 90 -1.21 -3.85 -13.10
CA SER A 90 -1.36 -3.73 -14.54
C SER A 90 -0.18 -2.99 -15.17
N GLU A 91 0.46 -3.60 -16.18
CA GLU A 91 1.48 -2.94 -17.01
C GLU A 91 0.94 -1.74 -17.80
N THR A 92 -0.38 -1.67 -18.00
CA THR A 92 -1.03 -0.51 -18.64
C THR A 92 -1.04 0.71 -17.72
N VAL A 93 -0.95 0.50 -16.40
CA VAL A 93 -1.01 1.55 -15.37
C VAL A 93 0.36 1.82 -14.76
N TYR A 94 1.16 0.79 -14.52
CA TYR A 94 2.45 0.90 -13.83
C TYR A 94 3.58 0.24 -14.63
N SER A 95 4.71 0.92 -14.75
CA SER A 95 5.95 0.30 -15.25
C SER A 95 6.54 -0.63 -14.18
N GLN A 96 6.99 -1.83 -14.57
CA GLN A 96 7.48 -2.86 -13.65
C GLN A 96 6.48 -3.09 -12.48
N PRO A 97 5.23 -3.51 -12.79
CA PRO A 97 4.13 -3.49 -11.83
C PRO A 97 4.35 -4.42 -10.65
N ASP A 98 5.01 -5.57 -10.83
CA ASP A 98 5.21 -6.53 -9.74
C ASP A 98 6.38 -6.15 -8.81
N LYS A 99 7.19 -5.15 -9.17
CA LYS A 99 8.31 -4.71 -8.33
C LYS A 99 7.87 -3.73 -7.26
N PHE A 100 8.43 -3.88 -6.07
CA PHE A 100 8.31 -2.92 -4.99
C PHE A 100 9.30 -1.76 -5.19
N VAL A 101 8.81 -0.62 -5.68
CA VAL A 101 9.61 0.57 -5.99
C VAL A 101 8.97 1.81 -5.36
N PRO A 102 9.25 2.13 -4.09
CA PRO A 102 8.75 3.33 -3.41
C PRO A 102 9.03 4.63 -4.17
N GLU A 103 10.17 4.70 -4.85
CA GLU A 103 10.63 5.85 -5.63
C GLU A 103 9.68 6.25 -6.76
N ARG A 104 8.80 5.35 -7.23
CA ARG A 104 7.83 5.67 -8.28
C ARG A 104 6.86 6.80 -7.90
N TRP A 105 6.70 7.04 -6.59
CA TRP A 105 5.74 8.02 -6.09
C TRP A 105 6.27 9.45 -6.07
N TYR A 106 7.60 9.63 -5.99
CA TYR A 106 8.21 10.94 -5.77
C TYR A 106 9.46 11.21 -6.65
N GLN A 107 10.19 10.19 -7.08
CA GLN A 107 11.41 10.34 -7.89
C GLN A 107 11.19 9.96 -9.37
N PHE A 108 10.38 8.93 -9.63
CA PHE A 108 10.14 8.39 -10.98
C PHE A 108 8.63 8.42 -11.33
N PRO A 109 8.01 9.60 -11.42
CA PRO A 109 6.56 9.73 -11.61
C PRO A 109 6.07 9.11 -12.94
N GLU A 110 6.92 9.01 -13.95
CA GLU A 110 6.65 8.36 -15.24
C GLU A 110 6.44 6.85 -15.15
N MET A 111 6.83 6.22 -14.04
CA MET A 111 6.52 4.82 -13.77
C MET A 111 5.03 4.60 -13.44
N ILE A 112 4.25 5.67 -13.27
CA ILE A 112 2.80 5.64 -13.07
C ILE A 112 2.14 6.29 -14.30
N LYS A 113 1.67 5.45 -15.22
CA LYS A 113 1.03 5.86 -16.49
C LYS A 113 -0.36 6.44 -16.28
N ASP A 114 -1.09 5.92 -15.28
CA ASP A 114 -2.39 6.43 -14.87
C ASP A 114 -2.48 6.49 -13.34
N ARG A 115 -2.50 7.72 -12.79
CA ARG A 115 -2.60 7.96 -11.34
C ARG A 115 -4.01 7.74 -10.79
N THR A 116 -5.04 7.79 -11.64
CA THR A 116 -6.44 7.65 -11.21
C THR A 116 -6.76 6.23 -10.75
N ALA A 117 -5.99 5.25 -11.24
CA ALA A 117 -6.09 3.85 -10.85
C ALA A 117 -5.63 3.58 -9.40
N PHE A 118 -4.91 4.50 -8.76
CA PHE A 118 -4.50 4.36 -7.36
C PHE A 118 -5.57 4.89 -6.40
N ALA A 119 -6.44 4.01 -5.92
CA ALA A 119 -7.53 4.36 -5.03
C ALA A 119 -7.67 3.41 -3.83
N PRO A 120 -6.62 3.17 -3.03
CA PRO A 120 -6.68 2.23 -1.89
C PRO A 120 -7.65 2.66 -0.78
N PHE A 121 -8.05 3.93 -0.79
CA PHE A 121 -9.04 4.51 0.13
C PHE A 121 -10.32 4.93 -0.61
N SER A 122 -10.58 4.40 -1.80
CA SER A 122 -11.62 4.87 -2.73
C SER A 122 -11.46 6.37 -3.07
N THR A 123 -12.39 6.92 -3.86
CA THR A 123 -12.39 8.31 -4.32
C THR A 123 -13.81 8.88 -4.37
N GLY A 124 -13.92 10.21 -4.51
CA GLY A 124 -15.19 10.90 -4.67
C GLY A 124 -16.09 10.81 -3.41
N PRO A 125 -17.43 10.81 -3.58
CA PRO A 125 -18.40 10.79 -2.47
C PRO A 125 -18.26 9.59 -1.53
N TYR A 126 -17.63 8.51 -1.99
CA TYR A 126 -17.44 7.28 -1.24
C TYR A 126 -15.98 7.07 -0.79
N GLY A 127 -15.18 8.14 -0.79
CA GLY A 127 -13.84 8.12 -0.20
C GLY A 127 -13.88 7.70 1.27
N CYS A 128 -12.86 6.94 1.69
CA CYS A 128 -12.74 6.46 3.06
C CYS A 128 -12.61 7.65 4.03
N ILE A 129 -13.63 7.84 4.86
CA ILE A 129 -13.65 8.85 5.93
C ILE A 129 -12.48 8.68 6.92
N GLY A 130 -12.03 7.44 7.11
CA GLY A 130 -10.92 7.09 8.00
C GLY A 130 -9.53 7.34 7.42
N LYS A 131 -9.40 7.76 6.15
CA LYS A 131 -8.09 7.94 5.50
C LYS A 131 -7.11 8.81 6.30
N PRO A 132 -7.48 9.99 6.86
CA PRO A 132 -6.53 10.82 7.60
C PRO A 132 -5.98 10.11 8.84
N LEU A 133 -6.85 9.44 9.62
CA LEU A 133 -6.47 8.70 10.81
C LEU A 133 -5.61 7.48 10.46
N ALA A 134 -6.00 6.73 9.42
CA ALA A 134 -5.24 5.58 8.95
C ALA A 134 -3.82 5.99 8.52
N MET A 135 -3.69 7.07 7.74
CA MET A 135 -2.39 7.55 7.29
C MET A 135 -1.52 8.06 8.44
N LEU A 136 -2.11 8.72 9.45
CA LEU A 136 -1.38 9.10 10.66
C LEU A 136 -0.82 7.86 11.38
N ASN A 137 -1.67 6.87 11.66
CA ASN A 137 -1.27 5.65 12.36
C ASN A 137 -0.22 4.87 11.58
N ILE A 138 -0.42 4.65 10.28
CA ILE A 138 0.52 3.89 9.45
C ILE A 138 1.89 4.58 9.44
N ARG A 139 1.94 5.91 9.25
CA ARG A 139 3.19 6.67 9.25
C ARG A 139 3.92 6.58 10.59
N THR A 140 3.22 6.87 11.69
CA THR A 140 3.83 6.88 13.02
C THR A 140 4.30 5.49 13.43
N THR A 141 3.46 4.46 13.26
CA THR A 141 3.82 3.08 13.60
C THR A 141 4.98 2.59 12.74
N LEU A 142 4.96 2.84 11.42
CA LEU A 142 6.03 2.40 10.53
C LEU A 142 7.37 3.07 10.88
N ALA A 143 7.34 4.39 11.11
CA ALA A 143 8.52 5.15 11.53
C ALA A 143 9.09 4.62 12.86
N GLN A 144 8.24 4.42 13.87
CA GLN A 144 8.68 3.90 15.18
C GLN A 144 9.27 2.49 15.07
N LEU A 145 8.67 1.59 14.29
CA LEU A 145 9.20 0.24 14.13
C LEU A 145 10.57 0.25 13.45
N VAL A 146 10.73 1.03 12.38
CA VAL A 146 11.96 1.07 11.59
C VAL A 146 13.12 1.76 12.33
N MET A 147 12.81 2.79 13.14
CA MET A 147 13.81 3.52 13.93
C MET A 147 14.29 2.73 15.15
N ASN A 148 13.38 2.05 15.84
CA ASN A 148 13.70 1.39 17.11
C ASN A 148 14.14 -0.07 16.96
N PHE A 149 13.85 -0.73 15.84
CA PHE A 149 14.14 -2.15 15.66
C PHE A 149 14.88 -2.46 14.36
N ASP A 150 15.79 -3.43 14.44
CA ASP A 150 16.24 -4.22 13.32
C ASP A 150 15.32 -5.42 13.15
N ILE A 151 14.68 -5.51 11.98
CA ILE A 151 13.62 -6.48 11.70
C ILE A 151 14.13 -7.44 10.63
N LYS A 152 14.03 -8.74 10.89
CA LYS A 152 14.42 -9.80 9.96
C LYS A 152 13.41 -10.93 9.98
N PHE A 153 13.41 -11.77 8.94
CA PHE A 153 12.66 -13.03 8.98
C PHE A 153 13.17 -13.90 10.15
N ALA A 154 12.24 -14.51 10.87
CA ALA A 154 12.59 -15.47 11.91
C ALA A 154 13.29 -16.71 11.29
N PRO A 155 14.17 -17.40 12.03
CA PRO A 155 14.78 -18.64 11.56
C PRO A 155 13.72 -19.65 11.11
N GLY A 156 13.85 -20.17 9.88
CA GLY A 156 12.88 -21.09 9.29
C GLY A 156 11.61 -20.44 8.73
N GLY A 157 11.45 -19.12 8.83
CA GLY A 157 10.40 -18.38 8.13
C GLY A 157 10.69 -18.36 6.63
N SER A 158 9.73 -18.78 5.80
CA SER A 158 9.81 -18.61 4.35
C SER A 158 8.97 -17.42 3.90
N ASP A 159 9.51 -16.65 2.97
CA ASP A 159 8.81 -15.53 2.33
C ASP A 159 7.68 -15.98 1.39
N PHE A 160 7.73 -17.25 0.97
CA PHE A 160 6.80 -17.88 0.05
C PHE A 160 5.40 -18.10 0.66
N VAL A 161 5.34 -18.54 1.91
CA VAL A 161 4.08 -18.86 2.62
C VAL A 161 3.19 -17.62 2.79
N PHE A 162 3.79 -16.43 2.91
CA PHE A 162 3.05 -15.19 3.14
C PHE A 162 2.11 -14.82 1.99
N GLU A 163 2.63 -14.85 0.75
CA GLU A 163 1.87 -14.47 -0.44
C GLU A 163 1.04 -15.63 -0.99
N GLU A 164 1.56 -16.87 -0.97
CA GLU A 164 0.87 -18.04 -1.52
C GLU A 164 -0.44 -18.33 -0.77
N ASN A 165 -0.44 -18.15 0.55
CA ASN A 165 -1.62 -18.36 1.39
C ASN A 165 -2.45 -17.08 1.57
N ALA A 166 -2.24 -16.06 0.75
CA ALA A 166 -3.07 -14.86 0.79
C ALA A 166 -4.47 -15.17 0.26
N VAL A 167 -5.50 -14.81 1.04
CA VAL A 167 -6.91 -15.07 0.70
C VAL A 167 -7.70 -13.77 0.79
N ASP A 168 -8.55 -13.54 -0.20
CA ASP A 168 -9.49 -12.42 -0.19
C ASP A 168 -10.82 -12.85 0.45
N HIS A 169 -11.07 -12.39 1.68
CA HIS A 169 -12.34 -12.57 2.37
C HIS A 169 -13.26 -11.34 2.27
N PHE A 170 -13.03 -10.44 1.31
CA PHE A 170 -13.35 -9.00 1.28
C PHE A 170 -12.19 -8.13 1.77
N VAL A 171 -11.54 -8.56 2.84
CA VAL A 171 -10.26 -8.02 3.30
C VAL A 171 -9.17 -9.04 3.01
N LEU A 172 -8.04 -8.57 2.51
CA LEU A 172 -6.88 -9.41 2.24
C LEU A 172 -6.29 -9.94 3.56
N SER A 173 -6.36 -11.25 3.77
CA SER A 173 -5.59 -11.97 4.77
C SER A 173 -4.34 -12.57 4.13
N PHE A 174 -3.28 -12.72 4.91
CA PHE A 174 -2.00 -13.28 4.46
C PHE A 174 -1.70 -14.58 5.19
N GLY A 175 -0.76 -15.35 4.65
CA GLY A 175 -0.14 -16.46 5.36
C GLY A 175 0.65 -16.00 6.60
N GLU A 176 1.10 -16.97 7.37
CA GLU A 176 1.89 -16.71 8.58
C GLU A 176 3.20 -15.98 8.24
N LEU A 177 3.49 -14.91 8.98
CA LEU A 177 4.72 -14.12 8.83
C LEU A 177 5.43 -14.02 10.18
N ASN A 178 6.48 -14.82 10.34
CA ASN A 178 7.31 -14.81 11.55
C ASN A 178 8.51 -13.89 11.37
N LEU A 179 8.58 -12.85 12.20
CA LEU A 179 9.65 -11.84 12.19
C LEU A 179 10.33 -11.77 13.56
N CYS A 180 11.65 -11.55 13.54
CA CYS A 180 12.42 -11.21 14.73
C CYS A 180 12.65 -9.69 14.77
N PHE A 181 12.39 -9.09 15.93
CA PHE A 181 12.64 -7.69 16.22
C PHE A 181 13.78 -7.61 17.24
N THR A 182 14.87 -6.94 16.88
CA THR A 182 15.98 -6.66 17.79
C THR A 182 16.04 -5.16 18.01
N GLU A 183 16.02 -4.73 19.27
CA GLU A 183 16.10 -3.31 19.61
C GLU A 183 17.43 -2.71 19.11
N ARG A 184 17.35 -1.54 18.49
CA ARG A 184 18.51 -0.78 18.02
C ARG A 184 19.08 0.03 19.16
N GLN A 185 20.39 -0.06 19.35
CA GLN A 185 21.14 0.77 20.30
C GLN A 185 21.45 2.14 19.71
#